data_AF-A0A9D7RNK3-F1
#
_entry.id   AF-A0A9D7RNK3-F1
#
_cell.length_a   1.000
_cell.length_b   1.000
_cell.length_c   1.000
_cell.angle_alpha   90.00
_cell.angle_beta   90.00
_cell.angle_gamma   90.00
#
_symmetry.space_group_name_H-M   'P 1'
#
loop_
_entity.id
_entity.type
_entity.pdbx_description
1 polymer ?
#
loop_
_entity_poly.entity_id
_entity_poly.type
_entity_poly.pdbx_seq_one_letter_code
_entity_poly.pdbx_strand_id
1 'polypeptide(L)' 'MPKIPKSVSSDFVILDVKRGRHALSKCMPAGSAGLAAQDRIPVVIYGFISHQWGCDDGISIEFGVDVERVVLTDPKPA' A
#
# COMPACT_ATOMS: atom_id res chain seq x y z
N MET A 1 20.78 -20.46 -1.79
CA MET A 1 19.72 -19.49 -1.42
C MET A 1 19.00 -19.04 -2.69
N PRO A 2 17.67 -18.93 -2.69
CA PRO A 2 16.96 -18.37 -3.83
C PRO A 2 17.40 -16.92 -4.06
N LYS A 3 17.49 -16.53 -5.34
CA LYS A 3 17.92 -15.19 -5.74
C LYS A 3 16.71 -14.24 -5.68
N ILE A 4 16.85 -13.16 -4.93
CA ILE A 4 15.81 -12.11 -4.86
C ILE A 4 15.75 -11.40 -6.23
N PRO A 5 14.56 -11.26 -6.84
CA PRO A 5 14.39 -10.48 -8.07
C PRO A 5 14.88 -9.05 -7.88
N LYS A 6 15.53 -8.48 -8.91
CA LYS A 6 16.07 -7.11 -8.84
C LYS A 6 15.00 -6.02 -9.02
N SER A 7 13.84 -6.39 -9.56
CA SER A 7 12.71 -5.49 -9.79
C SER A 7 11.42 -6.29 -9.74
N VAL A 8 10.39 -5.70 -9.12
CA VAL A 8 9.02 -6.20 -9.07
C VAL A 8 8.07 -5.00 -9.22
N SER A 9 6.86 -5.23 -9.71
CA SER A 9 5.80 -4.22 -9.82
C SER A 9 4.52 -4.74 -9.17
N SER A 10 3.72 -3.82 -8.64
CA SER A 10 2.39 -4.11 -8.09
C SER A 10 1.49 -2.90 -8.38
N ASP A 11 0.23 -3.16 -8.73
CA ASP A 11 -0.73 -2.11 -9.06
C ASP A 11 -1.35 -1.47 -7.81
N PHE A 12 -1.43 -2.21 -6.71
CA PHE A 12 -1.99 -1.72 -5.46
C PHE A 12 -1.50 -2.50 -4.24
N VAL A 13 -1.70 -1.91 -3.07
CA VAL A 13 -1.52 -2.55 -1.76
C VAL A 13 -2.67 -2.13 -0.84
N ILE A 14 -3.09 -3.02 0.05
CA ILE A 14 -4.00 -2.68 1.14
C ILE A 14 -3.17 -2.40 2.40
N LEU A 15 -3.32 -1.20 2.96
CA LEU A 15 -2.61 -0.76 4.16
C LEU A 15 -3.54 -0.77 5.39
N ASP A 16 -3.30 -1.70 6.32
CA ASP A 16 -3.99 -1.72 7.62
C ASP A 16 -3.42 -0.63 8.56
N VAL A 17 -4.18 0.44 8.78
CA VAL A 17 -3.77 1.57 9.62
C VAL A 17 -4.40 1.45 11.00
N LYS A 18 -3.55 1.27 12.02
CA LYS A 18 -4.01 1.21 13.43
C LYS A 18 -4.04 2.60 14.08
N ARG A 19 -2.92 3.32 14.07
CA ARG A 19 -2.78 4.66 14.68
C ARG A 19 -3.10 5.75 13.66
N GLY A 20 -3.89 6.76 14.04
CA GLY A 20 -4.29 7.86 13.14
C GLY A 20 -5.42 7.54 12.16
N ARG A 21 -5.94 6.30 12.14
CA ARG A 21 -6.96 5.84 11.18
C ARG A 21 -8.23 6.69 11.11
N HIS A 22 -8.68 7.26 12.24
CA HIS A 22 -9.86 8.10 12.26
C HIS A 22 -9.63 9.47 11.61
N ALA A 23 -8.42 10.03 11.71
CA ALA A 23 -8.08 11.27 11.02
C ALA A 23 -7.93 11.00 9.51
N LEU A 24 -7.23 9.93 9.14
CA LEU A 24 -7.08 9.52 7.74
C LEU A 24 -8.43 9.20 7.08
N SER A 25 -9.34 8.54 7.81
CA SER A 25 -10.68 8.22 7.32
C SER A 25 -11.51 9.48 7.00
N LYS A 26 -11.26 10.62 7.65
CA LYS A 26 -11.96 11.88 7.34
C LYS A 26 -11.47 12.51 6.03
N CYS A 27 -10.31 12.10 5.53
CA CYS A 27 -9.79 12.52 4.23
C CYS A 27 -10.36 11.70 3.07
N MET A 28 -11.12 10.64 3.35
CA MET A 28 -11.69 9.75 2.34
C MET A 28 -13.14 10.16 2.01
N PRO A 29 -13.59 9.98 0.76
CA PRO A 29 -15.01 10.13 0.44
C PRO A 29 -15.85 9.08 1.17
N ALA A 30 -17.14 9.35 1.33
CA ALA A 30 -18.05 8.40 1.97
C ALA A 30 -18.16 7.10 1.16
N GLY A 31 -18.28 5.97 1.87
CA GLY A 31 -18.43 4.64 1.25
C GLY A 31 -17.11 4.08 0.72
N SER A 32 -17.19 3.39 -0.43
CA SER A 32 -16.05 2.70 -1.06
C SER A 32 -15.47 3.46 -2.26
N ALA A 33 -15.81 4.73 -2.42
CA ALA A 33 -15.29 5.55 -3.52
C ALA A 33 -13.79 5.82 -3.32
N GLY A 34 -13.03 5.83 -4.41
CA GLY A 34 -11.62 6.21 -4.39
C GLY A 34 -11.43 7.74 -4.43
N LEU A 35 -10.27 8.21 -3.99
CA LEU A 35 -9.85 9.60 -4.20
C LEU A 35 -9.60 9.86 -5.69
N ALA A 36 -9.95 11.06 -6.15
CA ALA A 36 -9.54 11.56 -7.45
C ALA A 36 -8.00 11.63 -7.51
N ALA A 37 -7.43 11.51 -8.71
CA ALA A 37 -5.99 11.31 -8.88
C ALA A 37 -5.14 12.40 -8.19
N GLN A 38 -5.58 13.66 -8.29
CA GLN A 38 -4.92 14.83 -7.69
C GLN A 38 -5.04 14.89 -6.15
N ASP A 39 -6.03 14.20 -5.58
CA ASP A 39 -6.31 14.20 -4.14
C ASP A 39 -5.73 12.96 -3.45
N ARG A 40 -5.12 12.03 -4.20
CA ARG A 40 -4.50 10.83 -3.64
C ARG A 40 -3.37 11.22 -2.70
N ILE A 41 -3.35 10.59 -1.54
CA ILE A 41 -2.33 10.82 -0.49
C ILE A 41 -1.11 9.96 -0.83
N PRO A 42 0.04 10.53 -1.18
CA PRO A 42 1.24 9.75 -1.42
C PRO A 42 1.74 9.12 -0.12
N VAL A 43 2.20 7.88 -0.22
CA VAL A 43 2.67 7.08 0.91
C VAL A 43 4.00 6.42 0.58
N VAL A 44 4.89 6.39 1.58
CA VAL A 44 6.08 5.54 1.58
C VAL A 44 5.95 4.53 2.72
N ILE A 45 6.03 3.25 2.37
CA ILE A 45 5.98 2.13 3.33
C ILE A 45 7.38 1.55 3.43
N TYR A 46 7.89 1.46 4.66
CA TYR A 46 9.13 0.75 4.99
C TYR A 46 8.74 -0.56 5.68
N GLY A 47 9.29 -1.67 5.20
CA GLY A 47 8.98 -3.00 5.70
C GLY A 47 9.67 -4.11 4.91
N PHE A 48 9.27 -5.34 5.19
CA PHE A 48 9.84 -6.55 4.59
C PHE A 48 8.75 -7.46 4.04
N ILE A 49 8.96 -8.04 2.87
CA ILE A 49 8.14 -9.17 2.42
C ILE A 49 8.43 -10.36 3.35
N SER A 50 7.41 -10.80 4.08
CA SER A 50 7.57 -11.81 5.13
C SER A 50 7.02 -13.18 4.74
N HIS A 51 5.99 -13.23 3.90
CA HIS A 51 5.37 -14.48 3.47
C HIS A 51 4.57 -14.31 2.17
N GLN A 52 4.35 -15.44 1.48
CA GLN A 52 3.36 -15.53 0.41
C GLN A 52 1.97 -15.68 1.03
N TRP A 53 1.02 -14.88 0.55
CA TRP A 53 -0.36 -14.89 1.01
C TRP A 53 -1.27 -15.71 0.09
N GLY A 54 -1.23 -15.43 -1.22
CA GLY A 54 -2.14 -16.01 -2.22
C GLY A 54 -1.49 -16.12 -3.60
N CYS A 55 -2.00 -17.02 -4.44
CA CYS A 55 -1.51 -17.29 -5.81
C CYS A 55 -2.57 -18.10 -6.58
N ASP A 56 -3.81 -17.61 -6.64
CA ASP A 56 -4.95 -18.35 -7.19
C ASP A 56 -5.40 -17.91 -8.59
N ASP A 57 -4.94 -16.74 -9.06
CA ASP A 57 -5.32 -16.18 -10.36
C ASP A 57 -4.41 -16.61 -11.53
N GLY A 58 -3.25 -17.22 -11.24
CA GLY A 58 -2.24 -17.59 -12.23
C GLY A 58 -1.54 -16.41 -12.92
N ILE A 59 -1.81 -15.17 -12.49
CA ILE A 59 -1.28 -13.92 -13.05
C ILE A 59 -0.36 -13.23 -12.05
N SER A 60 -0.76 -13.19 -10.77
CA SER A 60 -0.06 -12.50 -9.70
C SER A 60 0.14 -13.40 -8.47
N ILE A 61 1.04 -12.99 -7.58
CA ILE A 61 1.24 -13.64 -6.29
C ILE A 61 1.15 -12.54 -5.23
N GLU A 62 0.30 -12.76 -4.25
CA GLU A 62 0.12 -11.84 -3.13
C GLU A 62 1.17 -12.13 -2.06
N PHE A 63 1.78 -11.08 -1.52
CA PHE A 63 2.78 -11.18 -0.48
C PHE A 63 2.42 -10.27 0.70
N GLY A 64 2.59 -10.78 1.91
CA GLY A 64 2.49 -9.97 3.12
C GLY A 64 3.74 -9.12 3.31
N VAL A 65 3.54 -7.85 3.68
CA VAL A 65 4.62 -6.93 4.07
C VAL A 65 4.50 -6.60 5.55
N ASP A 66 5.52 -6.96 6.33
CA ASP A 66 5.64 -6.55 7.73
C ASP A 66 6.07 -5.08 7.77
N VAL A 67 5.15 -4.20 8.13
CA VAL A 67 5.36 -2.74 8.10
C VAL A 67 6.07 -2.26 9.36
N GLU A 68 7.23 -1.62 9.18
CA GLU A 68 7.97 -0.96 10.26
C GLU A 68 7.58 0.51 10.41
N ARG A 69 7.37 1.20 9.28
CA ARG A 69 7.09 2.64 9.26
C ARG A 69 6.29 3.05 8.03
N VAL A 70 5.36 3.98 8.24
CA VAL A 70 4.58 4.63 7.19
C VAL A 70 4.84 6.13 7.24
N VAL A 71 5.09 6.73 6.07
CA VAL A 71 5.18 8.19 5.90
C VAL A 71 4.11 8.62 4.93
N LEU A 72 3.28 9.57 5.34
CA LEU A 72 2.41 10.32 4.44
C LEU A 72 3.17 11.57 4.00
N THR A 73 3.18 11.85 2.70
CA THR A 73 3.73 13.11 2.19
C THR A 73 2.60 13.97 1.66
N ASP A 74 2.83 15.27 1.55
CA ASP A 74 1.87 16.12 0.84
C ASP A 74 1.80 15.67 -0.64
N PRO A 75 0.62 15.80 -1.29
CA PRO A 75 0.52 15.67 -2.73
C PRO A 75 1.55 16.60 -3.35
N LYS A 76 2.43 16.05 -4.19
CA LYS A 76 3.38 16.89 -4.92
C LYS A 76 2.54 17.87 -5.74
N PRO A 77 2.77 19.20 -5.64
CA PRO A 77 2.09 20.13 -6.54
C PRO A 77 2.36 19.69 -7.97
N ALA A 78 1.29 19.63 -8.76
CA ALA A 78 1.34 19.25 -10.17
C ALA A 78 2.32 20.11 -10.96
#